data_AF-A0A1I4E9Y8-F1
#
_entry.id   AF-A0A1I4E9Y8-F1
#
_cell.length_a   1.000
_cell.length_b   1.000
_cell.length_c   1.000
_cell.angle_alpha   90.00
_cell.angle_beta   90.00
_cell.angle_gamma   90.00
#
_symmetry.space_group_name_H-M   'P 1'
#
loop_
_entity.id
_entity.type
_entity.pdbx_description
1 polymer ?
#
loop_
_entity_poly.entity_id
_entity_poly.type
_entity_poly.pdbx_seq_one_letter_code
_entity_poly.pdbx_strand_id
1 'polypeptide(L)'
;MLRATIAALPVSLALSSATAALADASGVYALYRPGIGNPDPATVGGDITKKVFVAAFDEPDAAEYNRENCQRSAALFTEYSKAFPAKLVYFCLPGREPGLTDF
;
A
#
# COMPACT_ATOMS: atom_id res chain seq x y z
N MET A 1 -42.47 46.44 12.09
CA MET A 1 -41.60 46.25 10.92
C MET A 1 -40.15 46.39 11.36
N LEU A 2 -39.39 45.30 11.44
CA LEU A 2 -37.95 45.28 11.17
C LEU A 2 -37.54 43.83 10.91
N ARG A 3 -37.03 43.60 9.69
CA ARG A 3 -36.72 42.28 9.11
C ARG A 3 -35.51 41.66 9.80
N ALA A 4 -35.61 40.36 10.05
CA ALA A 4 -34.51 39.49 10.43
C ALA A 4 -33.48 39.40 9.30
N THR A 5 -32.20 39.54 9.63
CA THR A 5 -31.10 39.24 8.70
C THR A 5 -30.24 38.15 9.35
N ILE A 6 -30.56 36.89 9.07
CA ILE A 6 -29.71 35.74 9.37
C ILE A 6 -28.68 35.67 8.23
N ALA A 7 -27.46 36.14 8.49
CA ALA A 7 -26.34 35.92 7.59
C ALA A 7 -25.79 34.50 7.84
N ALA A 8 -26.29 33.54 7.08
CA ALA A 8 -25.71 32.20 7.00
C ALA A 8 -24.39 32.28 6.21
N LEU A 9 -23.25 32.17 6.90
CA LEU A 9 -21.96 31.99 6.23
C LEU A 9 -21.90 30.57 5.66
N PRO A 10 -21.67 30.40 4.35
CA PRO A 10 -21.52 29.08 3.75
C PRO A 10 -20.21 28.45 4.22
N VAL A 11 -20.36 27.33 4.91
CA VAL A 11 -19.34 26.32 5.22
C VAL A 11 -18.64 25.93 3.90
N SER A 12 -17.49 26.55 3.65
CA SER A 12 -16.60 26.18 2.56
C SER A 12 -15.63 25.09 3.04
N LEU A 13 -16.17 23.91 3.34
CA LEU A 13 -15.38 22.68 3.41
C LEU A 13 -15.13 22.20 1.96
N ALA A 14 -14.29 22.92 1.23
CA ALA A 14 -13.81 22.45 -0.06
C ALA A 14 -12.63 21.50 0.17
N LEU A 15 -12.97 20.21 0.13
CA LEU A 15 -12.09 19.05 -0.03
C LEU A 15 -10.86 19.39 -0.87
N SER A 16 -9.66 19.29 -0.29
CA SER A 16 -8.40 19.29 -1.04
C SER A 16 -7.41 18.37 -0.37
N SER A 17 -7.75 17.08 -0.35
CA SER A 17 -6.84 16.01 0.07
C SER A 17 -7.18 14.74 -0.71
N ALA A 18 -7.03 14.79 -2.03
CA ALA A 18 -7.13 13.60 -2.87
C ALA A 18 -6.09 13.62 -3.99
N THR A 19 -4.85 13.98 -3.67
CA THR A 19 -3.68 13.68 -4.52
C THR A 19 -2.82 12.67 -3.79
N ALA A 20 -3.12 11.37 -3.96
CA ALA A 20 -2.15 10.27 -4.01
C ALA A 20 -2.86 8.90 -3.92
N ALA A 21 -3.79 8.65 -4.83
CA ALA A 21 -4.04 7.29 -5.26
C ALA A 21 -3.81 7.29 -6.77
N LEU A 22 -2.56 7.06 -7.16
CA LEU A 22 -2.33 6.37 -8.44
C LEU A 22 -3.14 5.07 -8.31
N ALA A 23 -4.35 5.10 -8.86
CA ALA A 23 -5.18 3.93 -8.98
C ALA A 23 -4.42 2.98 -9.89
N ASP A 24 -3.79 1.99 -9.29
CA ASP A 24 -3.26 0.84 -10.01
C ASP A 24 -4.46 0.13 -10.62
N ALA A 25 -4.65 0.30 -11.93
CA ALA A 25 -5.88 -0.07 -12.64
C ALA A 25 -6.19 -1.57 -12.58
N SER A 26 -5.23 -2.40 -12.13
CA SER A 26 -5.43 -3.83 -11.96
C SER A 26 -6.14 -4.20 -10.66
N GLY A 27 -6.07 -3.37 -9.62
CA GLY A 27 -6.52 -3.75 -8.27
C GLY A 27 -5.76 -4.94 -7.67
N VAL A 28 -4.62 -5.32 -8.27
CA VAL A 28 -3.81 -6.47 -7.85
C VAL A 28 -2.52 -5.96 -7.22
N TYR A 29 -2.17 -6.50 -6.07
CA TYR A 29 -0.94 -6.14 -5.37
C TYR A 29 -0.17 -7.39 -4.96
N ALA A 30 1.15 -7.30 -4.93
CA ALA A 30 2.01 -8.36 -4.46
C ALA A 30 2.89 -7.89 -3.30
N LEU A 31 2.97 -8.73 -2.28
CA LEU A 31 3.79 -8.55 -1.10
C LEU A 31 5.15 -9.22 -1.31
N TYR A 32 6.19 -8.48 -0.98
CA TYR A 32 7.57 -8.92 -1.09
C TYR A 32 8.34 -8.71 0.20
N ARG A 33 9.44 -9.44 0.30
CA ARG A 33 10.54 -9.16 1.24
C ARG A 33 11.86 -9.02 0.50
N PRO A 34 12.91 -8.46 1.12
CA PRO A 34 14.24 -8.43 0.53
C PRO A 34 14.82 -9.85 0.52
N GLY A 35 15.55 -10.19 -0.53
CA GLY A 35 16.35 -11.39 -0.63
C GLY A 35 17.58 -11.34 0.27
N ILE A 36 18.21 -12.50 0.48
CA ILE A 36 19.42 -12.61 1.30
C ILE A 36 20.51 -11.70 0.71
N GLY A 37 21.13 -10.87 1.55
CA GLY A 37 22.19 -9.94 1.14
C GLY A 37 21.68 -8.66 0.47
N ASN A 38 20.38 -8.37 0.53
CA ASN A 38 19.81 -7.07 0.17
C ASN A 38 19.44 -6.32 1.46
N PRO A 39 20.33 -5.45 1.98
CA PRO A 39 20.08 -4.71 3.20
C PRO A 39 19.02 -3.64 2.88
N ASP A 40 17.77 -3.99 3.10
CA ASP A 40 16.62 -3.09 3.13
C ASP A 40 16.43 -2.18 1.88
N PRO A 41 15.53 -2.53 0.93
CA PRO A 41 15.21 -1.69 -0.21
C PRO A 41 14.59 -0.34 0.16
N ALA A 42 14.18 -0.12 1.42
CA ALA A 42 13.77 1.19 1.91
C ALA A 42 14.96 2.11 2.25
N THR A 43 16.17 1.57 2.48
CA THR A 43 17.39 2.36 2.70
C THR A 43 18.32 2.29 1.48
N VAL A 44 18.36 3.39 0.72
CA VAL A 44 19.38 3.70 -0.30
C VAL A 44 19.41 2.72 -1.48
N GLY A 45 18.42 2.81 -2.38
CA GLY A 45 18.51 2.24 -3.72
C GLY A 45 18.68 0.72 -3.76
N GLY A 46 18.21 0.01 -2.72
CA GLY A 46 18.35 -1.43 -2.61
C GLY A 46 17.82 -2.13 -3.86
N ASP A 47 18.54 -3.15 -4.29
CA ASP A 47 18.33 -3.81 -5.56
C ASP A 47 16.98 -4.55 -5.53
N ILE A 48 15.93 -3.91 -6.06
CA ILE A 48 14.58 -4.47 -6.13
C ILE A 48 14.52 -5.75 -6.99
N THR A 49 15.56 -6.08 -7.75
CA THR A 49 15.65 -7.35 -8.49
C THR A 49 15.87 -8.53 -7.55
N LYS A 50 16.38 -8.30 -6.34
CA LYS A 50 16.56 -9.31 -5.30
C LYS A 50 15.39 -9.32 -4.32
N LYS A 51 14.17 -9.11 -4.79
CA LYS A 51 12.96 -9.27 -3.97
C LYS A 51 12.53 -10.74 -3.97
N VAL A 52 11.88 -11.17 -2.89
CA VAL A 52 11.30 -12.50 -2.77
C VAL A 52 9.79 -12.34 -2.63
N PHE A 53 9.03 -12.95 -3.53
CA PHE A 53 7.57 -12.99 -3.46
C PHE A 53 7.09 -13.71 -2.19
N VAL A 54 6.06 -13.15 -1.57
CA VAL A 54 5.47 -13.68 -0.33
C VAL A 54 4.01 -14.04 -0.56
N ALA A 55 3.22 -13.10 -1.10
CA ALA A 55 1.78 -13.29 -1.30
C ALA A 55 1.23 -12.34 -2.38
N ALA A 56 0.14 -12.75 -3.02
CA ALA A 56 -0.65 -11.91 -3.92
C ALA A 56 -1.95 -11.48 -3.21
N PHE A 57 -2.41 -10.28 -3.55
CA PHE A 57 -3.66 -9.67 -3.14
C PHE A 57 -4.40 -9.34 -4.44
N ASP A 58 -5.09 -10.32 -4.98
CA ASP A 58 -5.66 -10.31 -6.32
C ASP A 58 -7.14 -10.73 -6.34
N GLU A 59 -7.81 -10.63 -5.20
CA GLU A 59 -9.23 -10.94 -5.05
C GLU A 59 -10.07 -9.95 -5.87
N PRO A 60 -10.73 -10.39 -6.96
CA PRO A 60 -11.49 -9.49 -7.83
C PRO A 60 -12.69 -8.85 -7.11
N ASP A 61 -13.35 -9.60 -6.21
CA ASP A 61 -14.52 -9.10 -5.47
C ASP A 61 -14.15 -8.09 -4.37
N ALA A 62 -12.85 -7.97 -4.05
CA ALA A 62 -12.31 -7.07 -3.03
C ALA A 62 -11.16 -6.20 -3.58
N ALA A 63 -11.15 -5.94 -4.89
CA ALA A 63 -10.08 -5.22 -5.59
C ALA A 63 -9.74 -3.85 -4.96
N GLU A 64 -10.76 -3.14 -4.48
CA GLU A 64 -10.61 -1.85 -3.79
C GLU A 64 -9.84 -1.95 -2.46
N TYR A 65 -9.87 -3.11 -1.79
CA TYR A 65 -9.18 -3.37 -0.53
C TYR A 65 -7.81 -4.01 -0.71
N ASN A 66 -7.49 -4.58 -1.87
CA ASN A 66 -6.23 -5.30 -2.11
C ASN A 66 -4.99 -4.46 -1.81
N ARG A 67 -5.00 -3.17 -2.19
CA ARG A 67 -3.93 -2.22 -1.86
C ARG A 67 -3.73 -2.10 -0.36
N GLU A 68 -4.81 -1.82 0.36
CA GLU A 68 -4.78 -1.59 1.79
C GLU A 68 -4.41 -2.87 2.56
N ASN A 69 -4.98 -4.00 2.18
CA ASN A 69 -4.69 -5.31 2.76
C ASN A 69 -3.23 -5.70 2.57
N CYS A 70 -2.66 -5.45 1.37
CA CYS A 70 -1.24 -5.63 1.14
C CYS A 70 -0.42 -4.74 2.08
N GLN A 71 -0.70 -3.44 2.13
CA GLN A 71 0.05 -2.48 2.95
C GLN A 71 -0.01 -2.81 4.44
N ARG A 72 -1.19 -3.18 4.96
CA ARG A 72 -1.37 -3.63 6.35
C ARG A 72 -0.56 -4.89 6.62
N SER A 73 -0.57 -5.85 5.69
CA SER A 73 0.21 -7.08 5.81
C SER A 73 1.71 -6.78 5.83
N ALA A 74 2.20 -5.91 4.95
CA ALA A 74 3.59 -5.48 4.93
C ALA A 74 4.03 -4.87 6.27
N ALA A 75 3.20 -4.00 6.86
CA ALA A 75 3.48 -3.42 8.17
C ALA A 75 3.53 -4.50 9.28
N LEU A 76 2.55 -5.41 9.31
CA LEU A 76 2.48 -6.49 10.30
C LEU A 76 3.68 -7.44 10.21
N PHE A 77 4.04 -7.89 9.01
CA PHE A 77 5.19 -8.78 8.82
C PHE A 77 6.51 -8.09 9.14
N THR A 78 6.64 -6.80 8.81
CA THR A 78 7.81 -6.00 9.20
C THR A 78 7.93 -5.93 10.72
N GLU A 79 6.84 -5.65 11.43
CA GLU A 79 6.83 -5.62 12.89
C GLU A 79 7.22 -6.96 13.49
N TYR A 80 6.59 -8.05 13.02
CA TYR A 80 6.89 -9.40 13.46
C TYR A 80 8.36 -9.78 13.23
N SER A 81 8.94 -9.32 12.12
CA SER A 81 10.33 -9.60 11.78
C SER A 81 11.34 -9.01 12.77
N LYS A 82 10.96 -7.99 13.54
CA LYS A 82 11.85 -7.34 14.53
C LYS A 82 12.27 -8.29 15.64
N ALA A 83 11.49 -9.34 15.89
CA ALA A 83 11.83 -10.41 16.82
C ALA A 83 12.92 -11.36 16.30
N PHE A 84 13.30 -11.26 15.02
CA PHE A 84 14.30 -12.13 14.39
C PHE A 84 15.61 -11.38 14.11
N PRO A 85 16.76 -12.08 14.08
CA PRO A 85 18.06 -11.45 13.84
C PRO A 85 18.17 -10.73 12.49
N ALA A 86 17.50 -11.24 11.46
CA ALA A 86 17.61 -10.73 10.10
C ALA A 86 16.78 -9.45 9.82
N LYS A 87 15.83 -9.08 10.70
CA LYS A 87 14.96 -7.88 10.62
C LYS A 87 14.58 -7.48 9.19
N LEU A 88 13.50 -8.06 8.68
CA LEU A 88 13.10 -7.92 7.28
C LEU A 88 12.03 -6.83 7.10
N VAL A 89 12.25 -5.94 6.13
CA VAL A 89 11.25 -4.92 5.76
C VAL A 89 10.42 -5.43 4.60
N TYR A 90 9.13 -5.69 4.85
CA TYR A 90 8.20 -6.13 3.83
C TYR A 90 7.58 -4.92 3.12
N PHE A 91 7.29 -5.07 1.82
CA PHE A 91 6.76 -3.98 1.00
C PHE A 91 5.81 -4.51 -0.08
N CYS A 92 4.94 -3.61 -0.56
CA CYS A 92 3.93 -3.90 -1.57
C CYS A 92 4.26 -3.22 -2.88
N LEU A 93 4.09 -3.95 -3.98
CA LEU A 93 4.16 -3.41 -5.33
C LEU A 93 2.85 -3.69 -6.07
N PRO A 94 2.42 -2.78 -6.97
CA PRO A 94 1.30 -3.03 -7.87
C PRO A 94 1.61 -4.17 -8.84
N GLY A 95 0.57 -4.92 -9.23
CA GLY A 95 0.63 -6.02 -10.18
C GLY A 95 0.97 -7.41 -9.60
N ARG A 96 0.88 -8.42 -10.47
CA ARG A 96 1.26 -9.82 -10.17
C ARG A 96 2.78 -10.01 -10.27
N GLU A 97 3.32 -10.94 -9.49
CA GLU A 97 4.72 -11.34 -9.68
C GLU A 97 4.87 -12.07 -11.03
N PRO A 98 5.85 -11.69 -11.86
CA PRO A 98 6.10 -12.37 -13.14
C PRO A 98 6.42 -13.85 -12.91
N GLY A 99 5.68 -14.73 -13.59
CA GLY A 99 5.91 -16.18 -13.54
C GLY A 99 5.02 -16.95 -12.57
N LEU A 100 4.18 -16.28 -11.76
CA LEU A 100 3.02 -16.92 -11.14
C LEU A 100 1.88 -16.97 -12.16
N THR A 101 1.66 -18.13 -12.78
CA THR A 101 0.42 -18.42 -13.51
C THR A 101 -0.62 -18.94 -12.52
N ASP A 102 -1.88 -18.53 -12.67
CA ASP A 102 -2.99 -18.95 -11.81
C ASP A 102 -3.03 -20.49 -11.66
N PHE A 103 -3.05 -20.97 -10.42
CA PHE A 103 -3.11 -22.40 -10.07
C PHE A 103 -4.55 -22.89 -9.97
#